data_AF-A0A1I5PTI6-F1
#
_entry.id   AF-A0A1I5PTI6-F1
#
_cell.length_a   1.000
_cell.length_b   1.000
_cell.length_c   1.000
_cell.angle_alpha   90.00
_cell.angle_beta   90.00
_cell.angle_gamma   90.00
#
_symmetry.space_group_name_H-M   'P 1'
#
loop_
_entity.id
_entity.type
_entity.pdbx_description
1 polymer ?
#
loop_
_entity_poly.entity_id
_entity_poly.type
_entity_poly.pdbx_seq_one_letter_code
_entity_poly.pdbx_strand_id
1 'polypeptide(L)'
;MTNQKCNLNCEVQILEREINKNILETKYFKNSTVSDKEVFELQFIRAEVLAKTEHSKSSTYIVLLAGIAIAYLLNAIAGQSAWGEIVNVFIYIPMISIAFIWLDSRNKRDMETYSYLVSLLDMLILKKEEIKRNSAE
;
A
#
# COMPACT_ATOMS: atom_id res chain seq x y z
N MET A 1 37.55 -10.40 -14.06
CA MET A 1 36.21 -10.47 -13.45
C MET A 1 36.32 -11.26 -12.16
N THR A 2 36.62 -10.57 -11.06
CA THR A 2 36.72 -11.18 -9.73
C THR A 2 35.32 -11.46 -9.21
N ASN A 3 34.97 -12.74 -9.17
CA ASN A 3 33.77 -13.27 -8.56
C ASN A 3 33.92 -13.12 -7.04
N GLN A 4 33.68 -11.91 -6.53
CA GLN A 4 33.74 -11.62 -5.10
C GLN A 4 32.46 -12.18 -4.48
N LYS A 5 32.57 -13.34 -3.83
CA LYS A 5 31.50 -13.91 -3.00
C LYS A 5 31.07 -12.83 -2.00
N CYS A 6 29.90 -12.24 -2.23
CA CYS A 6 29.27 -11.30 -1.33
C CYS A 6 28.90 -12.08 -0.06
N ASN A 7 29.48 -11.71 1.09
CA ASN A 7 29.17 -12.28 2.40
C ASN A 7 27.74 -11.88 2.82
N LEU A 8 27.11 -12.57 3.78
CA LEU A 8 25.77 -12.28 4.30
C LEU A 8 25.57 -10.79 4.66
N ASN A 9 26.59 -10.15 5.24
CA ASN A 9 26.57 -8.72 5.55
C ASN A 9 26.47 -7.81 4.30
N CYS A 10 27.07 -8.23 3.18
CA CYS A 10 26.98 -7.52 1.90
C CYS A 10 25.58 -7.65 1.29
N GLU A 11 24.94 -8.82 1.42
CA GLU A 11 23.54 -9.01 1.00
C GLU A 11 22.56 -8.18 1.84
N VAL A 12 22.78 -8.09 3.16
CA VAL A 12 21.99 -7.22 4.05
C VAL A 12 22.11 -5.76 3.64
N GLN A 13 23.32 -5.26 3.35
CA GLN A 13 23.49 -3.88 2.90
C GLN A 13 22.83 -3.58 1.55
N ILE A 14 22.78 -4.56 0.64
CA ILE A 14 22.06 -4.42 -0.64
C ILE A 14 20.55 -4.32 -0.38
N LEU A 15 20.01 -5.22 0.44
CA LEU A 15 18.59 -5.20 0.82
C LEU A 15 18.20 -3.90 1.53
N GLU A 16 19.03 -3.40 2.45
CA GLU A 16 18.77 -2.12 3.14
C GLU A 16 18.75 -0.94 2.16
N ARG A 17 19.66 -0.90 1.18
CA ARG A 17 19.63 0.14 0.14
C ARG A 17 18.38 0.05 -0.72
N GLU A 18 17.99 -1.16 -1.11
CA GLU A 18 16.81 -1.38 -1.94
C GLU A 18 15.51 -1.06 -1.19
N ILE A 19 15.43 -1.40 0.08
CA ILE A 19 14.33 -1.03 0.98
C ILE A 19 14.29 0.49 1.16
N ASN A 20 15.42 1.14 1.48
CA ASN A 20 15.47 2.59 1.66
C ASN A 20 15.04 3.33 0.38
N LYS A 21 15.44 2.83 -0.80
CA LYS A 21 15.00 3.38 -2.09
C LYS A 21 13.49 3.26 -2.26
N ASN A 22 12.92 2.08 -2.03
CA ASN A 22 11.47 1.86 -2.16
C ASN A 22 10.67 2.63 -1.10
N ILE A 23 11.18 2.75 0.12
CA ILE A 23 10.58 3.53 1.19
C ILE A 23 10.48 5.01 0.82
N LEU A 24 11.52 5.58 0.20
CA LEU A 24 11.52 6.96 -0.28
C LEU A 24 10.50 7.22 -1.39
N GLU A 25 10.16 6.19 -2.18
CA GLU A 25 9.13 6.24 -3.21
C GLU A 25 7.71 6.17 -2.63
N THR A 26 7.55 5.66 -1.40
CA THR A 26 6.26 5.67 -0.71
C THR A 26 5.95 7.02 -0.06
N LYS A 27 4.68 7.43 -0.08
CA LYS A 27 4.23 8.69 0.56
C LYS A 27 4.30 8.67 2.09
N TYR A 28 4.19 7.50 2.72
CA TYR A 28 4.02 7.38 4.17
C TYR A 28 5.32 7.14 4.92
N PHE A 29 6.33 6.54 4.28
CA PHE A 29 7.55 6.11 4.97
C PHE A 29 8.78 6.93 4.58
N LYS A 30 8.62 8.05 3.86
CA LYS A 30 9.69 8.86 3.27
C LYS A 30 10.85 9.26 4.21
N ASN A 31 10.64 9.24 5.53
CA ASN A 31 11.66 9.56 6.54
C ASN A 31 12.16 8.34 7.34
N SER A 32 11.73 7.13 7.01
CA SER A 32 12.15 5.91 7.71
C SER A 32 13.42 5.35 7.06
N THR A 33 14.51 5.25 7.82
CA THR A 33 15.73 4.56 7.41
C THR A 33 15.82 3.20 8.09
N VAL A 34 16.28 2.20 7.34
CA VAL A 34 16.26 0.79 7.75
C VAL A 34 17.65 0.25 8.11
N SER A 35 18.71 0.98 7.75
CA SER A 35 20.09 0.49 7.87
C SER A 35 20.54 0.14 9.28
N ASP A 36 20.02 0.84 10.29
CA ASP A 36 20.45 0.62 11.69
C ASP A 36 19.34 0.06 12.56
N LYS A 37 18.22 -0.36 11.96
CA LYS A 37 17.06 -0.83 12.69
C LYS A 37 17.22 -2.27 13.17
N GLU A 38 16.89 -2.49 14.44
CA GLU A 38 16.80 -3.83 15.03
C GLU A 38 15.63 -4.61 14.42
N VAL A 39 15.69 -5.94 14.49
CA VAL A 39 14.63 -6.83 13.98
C VAL A 39 13.24 -6.46 14.49
N PHE A 40 13.13 -6.05 15.76
CA PHE A 40 11.86 -5.59 16.33
C PHE A 40 11.30 -4.34 15.63
N GLU A 41 12.16 -3.35 15.37
CA GLU A 41 11.75 -2.13 14.65
C GLU A 41 11.38 -2.42 13.19
N LEU A 42 12.07 -3.38 12.55
CA LEU A 42 11.71 -3.86 11.22
C LEU A 42 10.32 -4.49 11.20
N GLN A 43 9.99 -5.29 12.23
CA GLN A 43 8.65 -5.87 12.38
C GLN A 43 7.58 -4.80 12.64
N PHE A 44 7.91 -3.73 13.36
CA PHE A 44 7.00 -2.60 13.54
C PHE A 44 6.69 -1.91 12.20
N ILE A 45 7.72 -1.61 11.40
CA ILE A 45 7.54 -1.01 10.06
C ILE A 45 6.70 -1.93 9.18
N ARG A 46 6.97 -3.25 9.19
CA ARG A 46 6.18 -4.25 8.48
C ARG A 46 4.71 -4.21 8.87
N ALA A 47 4.41 -4.18 10.17
CA ALA A 47 3.04 -4.11 10.67
C ALA A 47 2.33 -2.81 10.24
N GLU A 48 3.06 -1.68 10.25
CA GLU A 48 2.53 -0.39 9.81
C GLU A 48 2.22 -0.38 8.29
N VAL A 49 3.11 -0.94 7.47
CA VAL A 49 2.89 -1.11 6.03
C VAL A 49 1.66 -1.99 5.78
N LEU A 50 1.51 -3.11 6.49
CA LEU A 50 0.35 -3.99 6.38
C LEU A 50 -0.95 -3.26 6.78
N ALA A 51 -0.96 -2.54 7.90
CA ALA A 51 -2.13 -1.77 8.32
C ALA A 51 -2.57 -0.73 7.28
N LYS A 52 -1.62 -0.09 6.58
CA LYS A 52 -1.93 0.85 5.48
C LYS A 52 -2.55 0.14 4.27
N THR A 53 -2.11 -1.06 3.94
CA THR A 53 -2.74 -1.85 2.87
C THR A 53 -4.19 -2.21 3.19
N GLU A 54 -4.53 -2.52 4.43
CA GLU A 54 -5.92 -2.79 4.83
C GLU A 54 -6.79 -1.52 4.80
N HIS A 55 -6.25 -0.39 5.26
CA HIS A 55 -6.98 0.88 5.29
C HIS A 55 -7.31 1.40 3.88
N SER A 56 -6.45 1.12 2.90
CA SER A 56 -6.67 1.43 1.47
C SER A 56 -7.93 0.72 0.93
N LYS A 57 -8.09 -0.57 1.22
CA LYS A 57 -9.30 -1.35 0.85
C LYS A 57 -10.56 -0.75 1.46
N SER A 58 -10.54 -0.44 2.76
CA SER A 58 -11.71 0.10 3.47
C SER A 58 -12.16 1.46 2.92
N SER A 59 -11.21 2.35 2.63
CA SER A 59 -11.50 3.69 2.08
C SER A 59 -12.23 3.66 0.73
N THR A 60 -11.96 2.64 -0.07
CA THR A 60 -12.55 2.47 -1.41
C THR A 60 -14.05 2.15 -1.33
N TYR A 61 -14.48 1.34 -0.36
CA TYR A 61 -15.90 1.05 -0.13
C TYR A 61 -16.66 2.24 0.46
N ILE A 62 -16.01 3.02 1.33
CA ILE A 62 -16.62 4.23 1.91
C ILE A 62 -16.93 5.26 0.82
N VAL A 63 -16.02 5.45 -0.15
CA VAL A 63 -16.25 6.37 -1.28
C VAL A 63 -17.40 5.90 -2.17
N LEU A 64 -17.52 4.59 -2.42
CA LEU A 64 -18.64 4.03 -3.18
C LEU A 64 -19.99 4.30 -2.50
N LEU A 65 -20.09 4.02 -1.20
CA LEU A 65 -21.30 4.27 -0.41
C LEU A 65 -21.66 5.75 -0.34
N ALA A 66 -20.66 6.62 -0.16
CA ALA A 66 -20.85 8.07 -0.17
C ALA A 66 -21.36 8.57 -1.53
N GLY A 67 -20.82 8.04 -2.64
CA GLY A 67 -21.28 8.38 -4.00
C GLY A 67 -22.75 8.02 -4.23
N ILE A 68 -23.16 6.83 -3.77
CA ILE A 68 -24.57 6.40 -3.84
C ILE A 68 -25.46 7.33 -2.99
N ALA A 69 -25.06 7.64 -1.76
CA ALA A 69 -25.82 8.51 -0.88
C ALA A 69 -25.99 9.93 -1.45
N ILE A 70 -24.94 10.50 -2.05
CA ILE A 70 -24.98 11.81 -2.70
C ILE A 70 -25.94 11.78 -3.90
N ALA A 71 -25.90 10.73 -4.72
CA ALA A 71 -26.81 10.59 -5.86
C ALA A 71 -28.29 10.57 -5.42
N TYR A 72 -28.59 9.84 -4.32
CA TYR A 72 -29.94 9.84 -3.74
C TYR A 72 -30.35 11.22 -3.20
N LEU A 73 -29.45 11.93 -2.50
CA LEU A 73 -29.71 13.28 -1.99
C LEU A 73 -29.98 14.29 -3.11
N LEU A 74 -29.20 14.24 -4.20
CA LEU A 74 -29.39 15.12 -5.35
C LEU A 74 -30.74 14.89 -6.03
N ASN A 75 -31.16 13.63 -6.18
CA ASN A 75 -32.48 13.30 -6.71
C ASN A 75 -33.61 13.80 -5.79
N ALA A 76 -33.46 13.64 -4.47
CA ALA A 76 -34.46 14.11 -3.50
C ALA A 76 -34.60 15.64 -3.49
N ILE A 77 -33.49 16.39 -3.62
CA ILE A 77 -33.49 17.86 -3.66
C ILE A 77 -34.05 18.39 -4.99
N ALA A 78 -33.73 17.72 -6.11
CA ALA A 78 -34.13 18.18 -7.43
C ALA A 78 -35.64 18.00 -7.71
N GLY A 79 -36.38 17.29 -6.85
CA GLY A 79 -37.83 17.12 -6.97
C GLY A 79 -38.25 16.56 -8.32
N GLN A 80 -37.44 15.66 -8.90
CA GLN A 80 -37.65 15.17 -10.25
C GLN A 80 -38.80 14.15 -10.31
N SER A 81 -39.45 14.07 -11.47
CA SER A 81 -40.40 12.99 -11.76
C SER A 81 -39.68 11.64 -11.80
N ALA A 82 -40.40 10.54 -11.58
CA ALA A 82 -39.83 9.18 -11.57
C ALA A 82 -39.00 8.86 -12.83
N TRP A 83 -39.35 9.44 -13.99
CA TRP A 83 -38.56 9.30 -15.22
C TRP A 83 -37.24 10.07 -15.20
N GLY A 84 -37.19 11.25 -14.57
CA GLY A 84 -35.95 12.00 -14.35
C GLY A 84 -35.02 11.29 -13.38
N GLU A 85 -35.56 10.69 -12.32
CA GLU A 85 -34.79 9.87 -11.37
C GLU A 85 -34.13 8.68 -12.06
N ILE A 86 -34.86 7.95 -12.92
CA ILE A 86 -34.31 6.81 -13.68
C ILE A 86 -33.15 7.27 -14.57
N VAL A 87 -33.33 8.35 -15.35
CA VAL A 87 -32.28 8.88 -16.24
C VAL A 87 -31.04 9.31 -15.45
N ASN A 88 -31.23 9.99 -14.32
CA ASN A 88 -30.13 10.39 -13.44
C ASN A 88 -29.38 9.19 -12.87
N VAL A 89 -30.07 8.14 -12.45
CA VAL A 89 -29.44 6.89 -11.99
C VAL A 89 -28.57 6.28 -13.11
N PHE A 90 -29.04 6.29 -14.36
CA PHE A 90 -28.27 5.84 -15.51
C PHE A 90 -27.05 6.71 -15.83
N ILE A 91 -27.00 7.97 -15.38
CA ILE A 91 -25.85 8.86 -15.55
C ILE A 91 -24.88 8.74 -14.35
N TYR A 92 -25.40 8.69 -13.14
CA TYR A 92 -24.59 8.66 -11.92
C TYR A 92 -23.89 7.31 -11.71
N ILE A 93 -24.53 6.18 -12.02
CA ILE A 93 -23.93 4.86 -11.86
C ILE A 93 -22.65 4.70 -12.69
N PRO A 94 -22.63 4.99 -14.01
CA PRO A 94 -21.41 4.92 -14.81
C PRO A 94 -20.33 5.90 -14.32
N MET A 95 -20.72 7.10 -13.92
CA MET A 95 -19.78 8.13 -13.46
C MET A 95 -19.09 7.71 -12.14
N ILE A 96 -19.85 7.17 -11.18
CA ILE A 96 -19.32 6.60 -9.94
C ILE A 96 -18.45 5.37 -10.24
N SER A 97 -18.86 4.52 -11.19
CA SER A 97 -18.11 3.32 -11.59
C SER A 97 -16.74 3.67 -12.21
N ILE A 98 -16.67 4.69 -13.06
CA ILE A 98 -15.40 5.15 -13.65
C ILE A 98 -14.48 5.73 -12.56
N ALA A 99 -15.02 6.56 -11.67
CA ALA A 99 -14.25 7.09 -10.54
C ALA A 99 -13.73 5.97 -9.63
N PHE A 100 -14.54 4.93 -9.41
CA PHE A 100 -14.18 3.74 -8.64
C PHE A 100 -13.06 2.95 -9.32
N ILE A 101 -13.18 2.65 -10.62
CA ILE A 101 -12.14 1.94 -11.39
C ILE A 101 -10.82 2.72 -11.37
N TRP A 102 -10.89 4.05 -11.49
CA TRP A 102 -9.70 4.90 -11.43
C TRP A 102 -9.03 4.86 -10.05
N LEU A 103 -9.81 5.00 -8.97
CA LEU A 103 -9.31 4.87 -7.59
C LEU A 103 -8.75 3.47 -7.31
N ASP A 104 -9.44 2.41 -7.71
CA ASP A 104 -9.00 1.02 -7.55
C ASP A 104 -7.69 0.76 -8.31
N SER A 105 -7.56 1.26 -9.55
CA SER A 105 -6.32 1.13 -10.35
C SER A 105 -5.12 1.86 -9.74
N ARG A 106 -5.38 2.96 -9.02
CA ARG A 106 -4.35 3.71 -8.30
C ARG A 106 -3.95 2.98 -7.02
N ASN A 107 -4.94 2.50 -6.26
CA ASN A 107 -4.72 1.75 -5.04
C ASN A 107 -4.02 0.40 -5.30
N LYS A 108 -4.31 -0.27 -6.43
CA LYS A 108 -3.62 -1.50 -6.85
C LYS A 108 -2.12 -1.30 -7.05
N ARG A 109 -1.72 -0.23 -7.75
CA ARG A 109 -0.31 0.12 -7.92
C ARG A 109 0.37 0.37 -6.58
N ASP A 110 -0.27 1.13 -5.70
CA ASP A 110 0.25 1.36 -4.35
C ASP A 110 0.35 0.04 -3.55
N MET A 111 -0.62 -0.86 -3.68
CA MET A 111 -0.61 -2.19 -3.03
C MET A 111 0.52 -3.09 -3.51
N GLU A 112 0.80 -3.12 -4.81
CA GLU A 112 1.93 -3.88 -5.36
C GLU A 112 3.25 -3.38 -4.78
N THR A 113 3.44 -2.05 -4.69
CA THR A 113 4.61 -1.46 -4.05
C THR A 113 4.72 -1.82 -2.56
N TYR A 114 3.62 -1.77 -1.79
CA TYR A 114 3.64 -2.17 -0.39
C TYR A 114 3.90 -3.66 -0.20
N SER A 115 3.31 -4.52 -1.03
CA SER A 115 3.54 -5.97 -0.98
C SER A 115 5.00 -6.31 -1.29
N TYR A 116 5.59 -5.62 -2.26
CA TYR A 116 7.01 -5.78 -2.58
C TYR A 116 7.90 -5.31 -1.43
N LEU A 117 7.57 -4.17 -0.80
CA LEU A 117 8.28 -3.67 0.37
C LEU A 117 8.22 -4.63 1.56
N VAL A 118 7.05 -5.23 1.83
CA VAL A 118 6.89 -6.26 2.87
C VAL A 118 7.78 -7.47 2.59
N SER A 119 7.83 -7.94 1.34
CA SER A 119 8.71 -9.06 0.94
C SER A 119 10.18 -8.75 1.18
N LEU A 120 10.64 -7.53 0.84
CA LEU A 120 12.01 -7.10 1.12
C LEU A 120 12.30 -7.02 2.63
N LEU A 121 11.36 -6.51 3.43
CA LEU A 121 11.49 -6.46 4.89
C LEU A 121 11.56 -7.87 5.49
N ASP A 122 10.74 -8.81 5.02
CA ASP A 122 10.76 -10.21 5.46
C ASP A 122 12.12 -10.86 5.14
N MET A 123 12.67 -10.62 3.95
CA MET A 123 14.02 -11.09 3.58
C MET A 123 15.12 -10.45 4.45
N LEU A 124 15.03 -9.17 4.76
CA LEU A 124 15.99 -8.47 5.62
C LEU A 124 15.95 -9.02 7.05
N ILE A 125 14.75 -9.24 7.60
CA ILE A 125 14.56 -9.81 8.94
C ILE A 125 15.19 -11.20 9.02
N LEU A 126 14.88 -12.08 8.07
CA LEU A 126 15.42 -13.44 8.02
C LEU A 126 16.97 -13.43 8.01
N LYS A 127 17.58 -12.59 7.18
CA LYS A 127 19.04 -12.50 7.10
C LYS A 127 19.67 -11.90 8.36
N LYS A 128 19.06 -10.90 8.98
CA LYS A 128 19.56 -10.34 10.26
C LYS A 128 19.46 -11.36 11.40
N GLU A 129 18.41 -12.18 11.43
CA GLU A 129 18.30 -13.27 12.41
C GLU A 129 19.32 -14.39 12.19
N GLU A 130 19.65 -14.71 10.93
CA GLU A 130 20.69 -15.68 10.58
C GLU A 130 22.07 -15.22 11.05
N ILE A 131 22.42 -13.95 10.83
CA ILE A 131 23.67 -13.35 11.33
C ILE A 131 23.73 -13.46 12.86
N LYS A 132 22.63 -13.14 13.55
CA LYS A 132 22.56 -13.20 15.01
C LYS A 132 22.72 -14.63 15.55
N ARG A 133 22.21 -15.65 14.85
CA ARG A 133 22.42 -17.06 15.19
C ARG A 133 23.86 -17.50 14.97
N ASN A 134 24.43 -17.20 13.80
CA ASN A 134 25.80 -17.58 13.44
C ASN A 134 26.89 -16.85 14.25
N SER A 135 26.53 -15.83 15.03
CA SER A 135 27.44 -15.11 15.93
C SER A 135 27.28 -15.52 17.40
N ALA A 136 26.27 -16.35 17.71
CA ALA A 136 26.01 -16.91 19.05
C ALA A 136 26.52 -18.36 19.20
N GLU A 137 26.84 -19.03 18.09
CA GLU A 137 27.59 -20.29 18.00
C GLU A 137 29.10 -20.02 17.93
#